data_AF-A0A9J5XPL0-F1
#
_entry.id   AF-A0A9J5XPL0-F1
#
_cell.length_a   1.000
_cell.length_b   1.000
_cell.length_c   1.000
_cell.angle_alpha   90.00
_cell.angle_beta   90.00
_cell.angle_gamma   90.00
#
_symmetry.space_group_name_H-M   'P 1'
#
loop_
_entity.id
_entity.type
_entity.pdbx_description
1 polymer ?
#
loop_
_entity_poly.entity_id
_entity_poly.type
_entity_poly.pdbx_seq_one_letter_code
_entity_poly.pdbx_strand_id
1 'polypeptide(L)'
;MEDKGTVTSLKTIQELAVEGQKHLEDTIEAAHQILSAMNDELCNPSLWSTLNTAASSAAAGGGVGASAVLSNGQQHHTNGDISSDTSSSSSASAQHLDIGGGALDESRLRYKSSIASLRSVLMAISNSQKAKALEAASASGSLSAADQAEIEQLEDRASSLKKELVDKNKHLKLLIDQLRDLLSDLCTWQSPCST
;
A
#
# COMPACT_ATOMS: atom_id res chain seq x y z
N MET A 1 5.93 -32.67 24.26
CA MET A 1 5.06 -31.56 23.81
C MET A 1 5.17 -30.50 24.88
N GLU A 2 6.10 -29.57 24.69
CA GLU A 2 6.38 -28.51 25.65
C GLU A 2 6.03 -27.19 24.96
N ASP A 3 5.06 -26.51 25.56
CA ASP A 3 4.43 -25.29 25.10
C ASP A 3 5.47 -24.16 25.05
N LYS A 4 5.91 -23.79 23.83
CA LYS A 4 6.79 -22.65 23.62
C LYS A 4 5.92 -21.40 23.60
N GLY A 5 5.65 -20.89 24.80
CA GLY A 5 4.94 -19.66 25.06
C GLY A 5 5.46 -18.52 24.18
N THR A 6 4.54 -17.92 23.46
CA THR A 6 4.69 -16.70 22.68
C THR A 6 5.20 -15.57 23.57
N VAL A 7 6.52 -15.35 23.56
CA VAL A 7 7.12 -14.16 24.16
C VAL A 7 6.88 -12.98 23.22
N THR A 8 5.66 -12.44 23.20
CA THR A 8 5.43 -11.08 22.73
C THR A 8 6.05 -10.15 23.75
N SER A 9 7.30 -9.75 23.49
CA SER A 9 8.02 -8.68 24.16
C SER A 9 7.07 -7.55 24.56
N LEU A 10 6.85 -7.37 25.86
CA LEU A 10 6.18 -6.21 26.44
C LEU A 10 7.10 -4.99 26.26
N LYS A 11 7.20 -4.49 25.03
CA LYS A 11 7.86 -3.23 24.71
C LYS A 11 7.14 -2.13 25.50
N THR A 12 7.86 -1.42 26.34
CA THR A 12 7.24 -0.40 27.20
C THR A 12 6.70 0.75 26.34
N ILE A 13 5.66 1.44 26.79
CA ILE A 13 5.10 2.61 26.05
C ILE A 13 6.18 3.64 25.75
N GLN A 14 7.13 3.83 26.68
CA GLN A 14 8.28 4.70 26.51
C GLN A 14 9.20 4.22 25.38
N GLU A 15 9.47 2.93 25.30
CA GLU A 15 10.29 2.34 24.23
C GLU A 15 9.60 2.47 22.86
N LEU A 16 8.29 2.24 22.79
CA LEU A 16 7.50 2.49 21.58
C LEU A 16 7.52 3.97 21.19
N ALA A 17 7.49 4.90 22.14
CA ALA A 17 7.57 6.33 21.84
C ALA A 17 8.95 6.71 21.25
N VAL A 18 10.04 6.17 21.80
CA VAL A 18 11.40 6.38 21.28
C VAL A 18 11.55 5.76 19.89
N GLU A 19 11.03 4.55 19.67
CA GLU A 19 11.02 3.88 18.37
C GLU A 19 10.18 4.66 17.34
N GLY A 20 9.03 5.21 17.76
CA GLY A 20 8.20 6.08 16.94
C GLY A 20 8.91 7.36 16.54
N GLN A 21 9.65 7.98 17.47
CA GLN A 21 10.47 9.15 17.15
C GLN A 21 11.55 8.81 16.11
N LYS A 22 12.24 7.68 16.28
CA LYS A 22 13.23 7.23 15.30
C LYS A 22 12.61 7.05 13.90
N HIS A 23 11.47 6.36 13.79
CA HIS A 23 10.80 6.18 12.50
C HIS A 23 10.32 7.51 11.89
N LEU A 24 9.95 8.49 12.72
CA LEU A 24 9.64 9.83 12.22
C LEU A 24 10.87 10.50 11.60
N GLU A 25 12.01 10.44 12.27
CA GLU A 25 13.29 10.97 11.76
C GLU A 25 13.70 10.26 10.46
N ASP A 26 13.64 8.93 10.42
CA ASP A 26 13.91 8.11 9.22
C ASP A 26 12.96 8.48 8.06
N THR A 27 11.69 8.78 8.36
CA THR A 27 10.70 9.20 7.36
C THR A 27 11.06 10.58 6.77
N ILE A 28 11.46 11.53 7.62
CA ILE A 28 11.87 12.87 7.21
C ILE A 28 13.13 12.78 6.33
N GLU A 29 14.11 11.98 6.75
CA GLU A 29 15.35 11.79 5.99
C GLU A 29 15.07 11.16 4.62
N ALA A 30 14.27 10.10 4.57
CA ALA A 30 13.89 9.48 3.30
C ALA A 30 13.11 10.44 2.39
N ALA A 31 12.25 11.29 2.94
CA ALA A 31 11.55 12.33 2.17
C ALA A 31 12.53 13.36 1.59
N HIS A 32 13.54 13.76 2.36
CA HIS A 32 14.59 14.65 1.87
C HIS A 32 15.42 14.00 0.76
N GLN A 33 15.75 12.71 0.89
CA GLN A 33 16.44 11.95 -0.16
C GLN A 33 15.61 11.82 -1.44
N ILE A 34 14.29 11.63 -1.34
CA ILE A 34 13.40 11.64 -2.52
C ILE A 34 13.49 12.99 -3.23
N LEU A 35 13.37 14.10 -2.49
CA LEU A 35 13.43 15.44 -3.07
C LEU A 35 14.79 15.73 -3.70
N SER A 36 15.88 15.32 -3.05
CA SER A 36 17.23 15.46 -3.61
C SER A 36 17.42 14.63 -4.87
N ALA A 37 17.00 13.35 -4.86
CA ALA A 37 17.11 12.48 -6.01
C ALA A 37 16.28 12.98 -7.20
N MET A 38 15.05 13.47 -6.94
CA MET A 38 14.24 14.13 -7.95
C MET A 38 14.92 15.38 -8.49
N ASN A 39 15.51 16.20 -7.62
CA ASN A 39 16.23 17.40 -8.02
C ASN A 39 17.44 17.04 -8.90
N ASP A 40 18.20 16.00 -8.55
CA ASP A 40 19.35 15.56 -9.32
C ASP A 40 18.95 15.04 -10.71
N GLU A 41 17.87 14.27 -10.81
CA GLU A 41 17.30 13.84 -12.11
C GLU A 41 16.79 15.04 -12.93
N LEU A 42 16.15 16.01 -12.28
CA LEU A 42 15.63 17.24 -12.89
C LEU A 42 16.68 18.36 -13.06
N CYS A 43 17.93 18.13 -12.67
CA CYS A 43 19.02 19.09 -12.89
C CYS A 43 20.10 18.51 -13.80
N ASN A 44 20.01 17.23 -14.18
CA ASN A 44 21.06 16.55 -14.92
C ASN A 44 20.95 16.75 -16.45
N PRO A 45 21.86 17.52 -17.08
CA PRO A 45 21.83 17.81 -18.52
C PRO A 45 22.02 16.58 -19.42
N SER A 46 22.66 15.53 -18.89
CA SER A 46 22.89 14.30 -19.64
C SER A 46 21.61 13.49 -19.88
N LEU A 47 20.62 13.60 -18.98
CA LEU A 47 19.33 12.92 -19.10
C LEU A 47 18.43 13.58 -20.15
N TRP A 48 18.58 14.89 -20.36
CA TRP A 48 17.83 15.63 -21.39
C TRP A 48 18.45 15.52 -22.78
N SER A 49 19.78 15.40 -22.87
CA SER A 49 20.51 15.38 -24.15
C SER A 49 20.22 14.13 -24.99
N THR A 50 19.78 13.04 -24.36
CA THR A 50 19.48 11.77 -25.03
C THR A 50 18.13 11.78 -25.77
N LEU A 51 17.21 12.69 -25.41
CA LEU A 51 15.88 12.75 -26.05
C LEU A 51 15.94 13.29 -27.49
N ASN A 52 16.94 14.12 -27.82
CA ASN A 52 17.05 14.74 -29.15
C ASN A 52 17.65 13.83 -30.23
N THR A 53 18.35 12.75 -29.84
CA THR A 53 18.93 11.78 -30.80
C THR A 53 17.91 10.71 -31.22
N ALA A 54 16.93 10.36 -30.36
CA ALA A 54 15.87 9.41 -30.69
C ALA A 54 14.83 9.97 -31.69
N ALA A 55 14.64 11.28 -31.75
CA ALA A 55 13.78 11.93 -32.74
C ALA A 55 14.42 12.06 -34.14
N SER A 56 15.75 11.93 -34.24
CA SER A 56 16.49 12.05 -35.50
C SER A 56 16.69 10.71 -36.23
N SER A 57 16.38 9.57 -35.60
CA SER A 57 16.51 8.24 -36.21
C SER A 57 15.24 7.74 -36.91
N ALA A 58 14.12 8.48 -36.84
CA ALA A 58 12.87 8.13 -37.54
C ALA A 58 12.76 8.76 -38.96
N ALA A 59 13.74 9.54 -39.41
CA ALA A 59 13.72 10.17 -40.74
C ALA A 59 15.11 10.21 -41.40
N ALA A 60 15.74 9.06 -41.63
CA ALA A 60 16.86 8.95 -42.56
C ALA A 60 17.05 7.50 -43.06
N GLY A 61 16.04 6.98 -43.74
CA GLY A 61 16.27 5.91 -44.71
C GLY A 61 16.86 6.51 -45.99
N GLY A 62 18.19 6.50 -46.11
CA GLY A 62 18.90 6.69 -47.38
C GLY A 62 19.91 7.83 -47.39
N GLY A 63 21.19 7.50 -47.57
CA GLY A 63 22.21 8.45 -48.00
C GLY A 63 23.58 8.27 -47.37
N VAL A 64 24.46 7.57 -48.10
CA VAL A 64 25.92 7.55 -47.97
C VAL A 64 26.57 8.94 -47.86
N GLY A 65 27.61 9.09 -47.04
CA GLY A 65 28.53 10.25 -47.10
C GLY A 65 29.43 10.42 -45.85
N ALA A 66 30.74 10.37 -46.05
CA ALA A 66 31.80 10.30 -45.05
C ALA A 66 32.18 11.62 -44.35
N SER A 67 32.75 11.56 -43.14
CA SER A 67 34.11 12.06 -42.82
C SER A 67 34.48 11.80 -41.35
N ALA A 68 35.78 11.66 -41.11
CA ALA A 68 36.46 11.05 -39.96
C ALA A 68 36.47 11.88 -38.66
N VAL A 69 36.81 11.24 -37.53
CA VAL A 69 38.07 11.49 -36.80
C VAL A 69 38.31 10.39 -35.74
N LEU A 70 39.55 9.91 -35.74
CA LEU A 70 40.13 8.86 -34.91
C LEU A 70 40.41 9.35 -33.48
N SER A 71 40.20 8.52 -32.46
CA SER A 71 41.21 8.33 -31.41
C SER A 71 40.97 7.09 -30.56
N ASN A 72 42.11 6.52 -30.19
CA ASN A 72 42.40 5.16 -29.76
C ASN A 72 42.61 5.13 -28.23
N GLY A 73 42.26 4.01 -27.57
CA GLY A 73 42.72 3.73 -26.20
C GLY A 73 41.96 2.60 -25.51
N GLN A 74 42.44 1.36 -25.66
CA GLN A 74 43.02 0.55 -24.57
C GLN A 74 41.96 -0.27 -23.78
N GLN A 75 41.58 -1.47 -24.24
CA GLN A 75 42.13 -2.78 -23.82
C GLN A 75 42.19 -2.95 -22.29
N HIS A 76 41.45 -3.95 -21.76
CA HIS A 76 41.93 -4.96 -20.80
C HIS A 76 40.82 -6.00 -20.47
N HIS A 77 41.07 -7.27 -20.83
CA HIS A 77 40.97 -8.53 -20.05
C HIS A 77 39.84 -8.65 -18.99
N THR A 78 39.00 -9.70 -18.84
CA THR A 78 39.02 -11.15 -19.15
C THR A 78 37.64 -11.77 -18.80
N ASN A 79 37.30 -12.93 -19.39
CA ASN A 79 36.26 -13.91 -19.01
C ASN A 79 35.96 -13.95 -17.49
N GLY A 80 34.74 -14.16 -16.98
CA GLY A 80 33.62 -14.92 -17.53
C GLY A 80 33.58 -16.33 -16.95
N ASP A 81 33.18 -16.49 -15.69
CA ASP A 81 32.60 -17.72 -15.10
C ASP A 81 32.02 -17.40 -13.72
N ILE A 82 30.70 -17.56 -13.54
CA ILE A 82 30.06 -18.25 -12.41
C ILE A 82 28.66 -18.60 -12.90
N SER A 83 28.50 -19.88 -13.26
CA SER A 83 27.22 -20.55 -13.49
C SER A 83 26.21 -20.21 -12.40
N SER A 84 25.04 -19.74 -12.84
CA SER A 84 23.83 -19.62 -12.03
C SER A 84 22.90 -20.78 -12.37
N ASP A 85 22.54 -21.55 -11.34
CA ASP A 85 21.65 -22.68 -11.47
C ASP A 85 20.32 -22.35 -10.77
N THR A 86 19.22 -22.78 -11.40
CA THR A 86 17.85 -22.98 -10.86
C THR A 86 16.85 -21.81 -10.81
N SER A 87 16.37 -21.46 -12.02
CA SER A 87 15.01 -21.66 -12.54
C SER A 87 13.75 -21.24 -11.76
N SER A 88 12.95 -20.36 -12.43
CA SER A 88 11.49 -20.37 -12.69
C SER A 88 10.91 -18.96 -12.44
N SER A 89 10.24 -18.22 -13.34
CA SER A 89 9.44 -18.55 -14.53
C SER A 89 9.10 -17.27 -15.36
N SER A 90 9.23 -17.36 -16.70
CA SER A 90 8.46 -16.70 -17.80
C SER A 90 8.01 -15.23 -17.64
N SER A 91 8.39 -14.25 -18.47
CA SER A 91 8.21 -14.20 -19.94
C SER A 91 8.96 -13.01 -20.57
N ALA A 92 9.55 -13.22 -21.75
CA ALA A 92 10.28 -12.23 -22.56
C ALA A 92 9.29 -11.30 -23.29
N SER A 93 9.54 -10.01 -23.53
CA SER A 93 10.60 -9.51 -24.42
C SER A 93 10.50 -7.98 -24.56
N ALA A 94 11.64 -7.29 -24.44
CA ALA A 94 12.07 -6.06 -25.14
C ALA A 94 12.91 -5.17 -24.20
N GLN A 95 14.20 -5.07 -24.52
CA GLN A 95 15.12 -4.00 -24.09
C GLN A 95 15.36 -3.92 -22.58
N HIS A 96 16.45 -4.56 -22.17
CA HIS A 96 17.24 -4.33 -20.97
C HIS A 96 17.53 -2.83 -20.78
N LEU A 97 16.58 -2.10 -20.20
CA LEU A 97 16.89 -0.99 -19.32
C LEU A 97 17.23 -1.64 -17.99
N ASP A 98 18.51 -1.61 -17.64
CA ASP A 98 19.03 -1.78 -16.29
C ASP A 98 18.44 -0.70 -15.36
N ILE A 99 17.12 -0.68 -15.19
CA ILE A 99 16.36 0.15 -14.24
C ILE A 99 16.06 -0.74 -13.04
N GLY A 100 17.13 -1.30 -12.48
CA GLY A 100 17.13 -1.82 -11.13
C GLY A 100 17.33 -0.67 -10.16
N GLY A 101 16.24 -0.23 -9.51
CA GLY A 101 16.29 0.54 -8.25
C GLY A 101 17.25 1.74 -8.23
N GLY A 102 16.89 2.84 -8.90
CA GLY A 102 17.63 4.10 -8.77
C GLY A 102 17.52 4.71 -7.36
N ALA A 103 18.36 5.70 -7.04
CA ALA A 103 18.34 6.40 -5.74
C ALA A 103 16.94 6.95 -5.38
N LEU A 104 16.15 7.34 -6.38
CA LEU A 104 14.76 7.77 -6.22
C LEU A 104 13.82 6.62 -5.79
N ASP A 105 13.97 5.42 -6.38
CA ASP A 105 13.14 4.26 -6.04
C ASP A 105 13.50 3.71 -4.65
N GLU A 106 14.80 3.68 -4.33
CA GLU A 106 15.29 3.26 -3.01
C GLU A 106 14.85 4.22 -1.90
N SER A 107 14.95 5.54 -2.12
CA SER A 107 14.47 6.54 -1.14
C SER A 107 12.94 6.47 -0.97
N ARG A 108 12.19 6.20 -2.05
CA ARG A 108 10.74 5.94 -2.00
C ARG A 108 10.41 4.67 -1.22
N LEU A 109 11.18 3.60 -1.39
CA LEU A 109 10.99 2.35 -0.65
C LEU A 109 11.22 2.57 0.85
N ARG A 110 12.32 3.25 1.23
CA ARG A 110 12.62 3.59 2.63
C ARG A 110 11.56 4.46 3.27
N TYR A 111 11.08 5.48 2.56
CA TYR A 111 9.98 6.33 3.03
C TYR A 111 8.72 5.51 3.31
N LYS A 112 8.32 4.62 2.39
CA LYS A 112 7.15 3.74 2.57
C LYS A 112 7.33 2.79 3.76
N SER A 113 8.52 2.20 3.88
CA SER A 113 8.85 1.28 4.97
C SER A 113 8.81 1.98 6.33
N SER A 114 9.47 3.13 6.44
CA SER A 114 9.51 3.91 7.69
C SER A 114 8.12 4.38 8.13
N ILE A 115 7.28 4.82 7.18
CA ILE A 115 5.88 5.17 7.47
C ILE A 115 5.07 3.98 7.96
N ALA A 116 5.27 2.78 7.37
CA ALA A 116 4.56 1.59 7.80
C ALA A 116 4.93 1.24 9.26
N SER A 117 6.22 1.32 9.60
CA SER A 117 6.72 1.12 10.96
C SER A 117 6.17 2.18 11.93
N LEU A 118 6.16 3.47 11.55
CA LEU A 118 5.60 4.55 12.36
C LEU A 118 4.10 4.32 12.65
N ARG A 119 3.32 3.93 11.64
CA ARG A 119 1.90 3.58 11.82
C ARG A 119 1.72 2.39 12.75
N SER A 120 2.56 1.36 12.63
CA SER A 120 2.55 0.19 13.51
C SER A 120 2.77 0.60 14.97
N VAL A 121 3.78 1.43 15.23
CA VAL A 121 4.10 1.95 16.58
C VAL A 121 2.94 2.78 17.15
N LEU A 122 2.35 3.68 16.36
CA LEU A 122 1.20 4.47 16.81
C LEU A 122 -0.01 3.61 17.16
N MET A 123 -0.27 2.55 16.38
CA MET A 123 -1.33 1.58 16.71
C MET A 123 -0.99 0.80 17.99
N ALA A 124 0.26 0.39 18.17
CA ALA A 124 0.71 -0.30 19.38
C ALA A 124 0.55 0.59 20.63
N ILE A 125 0.92 1.88 20.55
CA ILE A 125 0.72 2.85 21.62
C ILE A 125 -0.77 3.02 21.91
N SER A 126 -1.62 3.24 20.90
CA SER A 126 -3.07 3.39 21.08
C SER A 126 -3.70 2.15 21.73
N ASN A 127 -3.30 0.94 21.32
CA ASN A 127 -3.79 -0.29 21.91
C ASN A 127 -3.30 -0.49 23.34
N SER A 128 -2.05 -0.13 23.65
CA SER A 128 -1.52 -0.18 25.01
C SER A 128 -2.22 0.79 25.95
N GLN A 129 -2.63 1.97 25.46
CA GLN A 129 -3.43 2.93 26.23
C GLN A 129 -4.84 2.40 26.50
N LYS A 130 -5.48 1.79 25.50
CA LYS A 130 -6.81 1.15 25.67
C LYS A 130 -6.74 -0.02 26.65
N ALA A 131 -5.71 -0.86 26.57
CA ALA A 131 -5.47 -1.95 27.51
C ALA A 131 -5.21 -1.44 28.93
N LYS A 132 -4.38 -0.39 29.08
CA LYS A 132 -4.13 0.25 30.38
C LYS A 132 -5.39 0.90 30.97
N ALA A 133 -6.27 1.46 30.14
CA ALA A 133 -7.55 2.00 30.57
C ALA A 133 -8.51 0.90 31.05
N LEU A 134 -8.54 -0.26 30.37
CA LEU A 134 -9.31 -1.43 30.80
C LEU A 134 -8.78 -1.98 32.14
N GLU A 135 -7.47 -2.15 32.28
CA GLU A 135 -6.84 -2.60 33.53
C GLU A 135 -7.03 -1.60 34.68
N ALA A 136 -6.93 -0.29 34.40
CA ALA A 136 -7.19 0.74 35.41
C ALA A 136 -8.68 0.81 35.80
N ALA A 137 -9.60 0.56 34.87
CA ALA A 137 -11.02 0.40 35.17
C ALA A 137 -11.27 -0.85 36.04
N SER A 138 -10.57 -1.95 35.78
CA SER A 138 -10.63 -3.16 36.62
C SER A 138 -9.97 -2.99 38.01
N ALA A 139 -8.94 -2.15 38.13
CA ALA A 139 -8.20 -1.93 39.38
C ALA A 139 -8.77 -0.81 40.26
N SER A 140 -9.47 0.17 39.69
CA SER A 140 -9.97 1.36 40.41
C SER A 140 -11.41 1.24 40.92
N GLY A 141 -12.13 0.17 40.61
CA GLY A 141 -13.46 -0.02 41.16
C GLY A 141 -14.15 -1.21 40.56
N SER A 142 -14.77 -2.02 41.42
CA SER A 142 -15.97 -2.76 41.03
C SER A 142 -16.81 -1.85 40.13
N LEU A 143 -17.18 -2.30 38.93
CA LEU A 143 -18.33 -1.74 38.22
C LEU A 143 -19.41 -1.50 39.30
N SER A 144 -19.77 -0.24 39.53
CA SER A 144 -20.86 0.04 40.47
C SER A 144 -22.07 -0.72 39.95
N ALA A 145 -22.90 -1.28 40.83
CA ALA A 145 -24.10 -2.01 40.40
C ALA A 145 -24.99 -1.16 39.46
N ALA A 146 -24.91 0.18 39.57
CA ALA A 146 -25.54 1.13 38.66
C ALA A 146 -24.96 1.09 37.24
N ASP A 147 -23.63 1.09 37.09
CA ASP A 147 -22.96 1.08 35.79
C ASP A 147 -23.16 -0.27 35.08
N GLN A 148 -23.14 -1.37 35.84
CA GLN A 148 -23.43 -2.71 35.31
C GLN A 148 -24.88 -2.83 34.79
N ALA A 149 -25.84 -2.23 35.49
CA ALA A 149 -27.24 -2.21 35.06
C ALA A 149 -27.47 -1.31 33.83
N GLU A 150 -26.73 -0.20 33.72
CA GLU A 150 -26.76 0.65 32.52
C GLU A 150 -26.19 -0.07 31.29
N ILE A 151 -25.09 -0.80 31.47
CA ILE A 151 -24.48 -1.61 30.40
C ILE A 151 -25.48 -2.67 29.90
N GLU A 152 -26.12 -3.41 30.80
CA GLU A 152 -27.15 -4.40 30.45
C GLU A 152 -28.32 -3.76 29.67
N GLN A 153 -28.81 -2.61 30.12
CA GLN A 153 -29.87 -1.88 29.42
C GLN A 153 -29.44 -1.41 28.01
N LEU A 154 -28.19 -0.96 27.84
CA LEU A 154 -27.66 -0.54 26.55
C LEU A 154 -27.49 -1.74 25.61
N GLU A 155 -27.06 -2.88 26.11
CA GLU A 155 -26.95 -4.13 25.36
C GLU A 155 -28.33 -4.64 24.89
N ASP A 156 -29.34 -4.56 25.75
CA ASP A 156 -30.74 -4.89 25.41
C ASP A 156 -31.29 -3.96 24.32
N ARG A 157 -31.06 -2.64 24.46
CA ARG A 157 -31.46 -1.68 23.41
C ARG A 157 -30.74 -1.98 22.10
N ALA A 158 -29.44 -2.21 22.13
CA ALA A 158 -28.66 -2.53 20.93
C ALA A 158 -29.17 -3.82 20.25
N SER A 159 -29.53 -4.83 21.03
CA SER A 159 -30.09 -6.08 20.54
C SER A 159 -31.48 -5.88 19.91
N SER A 160 -32.32 -5.07 20.54
CA SER A 160 -33.64 -4.69 20.00
C SER A 160 -33.52 -3.92 18.68
N LEU A 161 -32.65 -2.90 18.62
CA LEU A 161 -32.38 -2.13 17.40
C LEU A 161 -31.83 -3.01 16.27
N LYS A 162 -30.92 -3.95 16.57
CA LYS A 162 -30.42 -4.92 15.56
C LYS A 162 -31.54 -5.79 15.01
N LYS A 163 -32.44 -6.27 15.87
CA LYS A 163 -33.61 -7.06 15.43
C LYS A 163 -34.54 -6.24 14.54
N GLU A 164 -34.84 -5.00 14.92
CA GLU A 164 -35.67 -4.10 14.12
C GLU A 164 -35.01 -3.79 12.76
N LEU A 165 -33.70 -3.55 12.73
CA LEU A 165 -32.96 -3.30 11.49
C LEU A 165 -33.10 -4.47 10.51
N VAL A 166 -32.95 -5.71 11.00
CA VAL A 166 -33.11 -6.92 10.18
C VAL A 166 -34.55 -7.06 9.67
N ASP A 167 -35.54 -6.80 10.52
CA ASP A 167 -36.95 -6.86 10.14
C ASP A 167 -37.32 -5.81 9.07
N LYS A 168 -36.89 -4.56 9.26
CA LYS A 168 -37.09 -3.48 8.29
C LYS A 168 -36.37 -3.78 6.97
N ASN A 169 -35.17 -4.36 7.02
CA ASN A 169 -34.47 -4.78 5.80
C ASN A 169 -35.23 -5.87 5.04
N LYS A 170 -35.80 -6.85 5.76
CA LYS A 170 -36.66 -7.89 5.17
C LYS A 170 -37.89 -7.28 4.49
N HIS A 171 -38.52 -6.28 5.12
CA HIS A 171 -39.67 -5.60 4.54
C HIS A 171 -39.30 -4.81 3.27
N LEU A 172 -38.17 -4.09 3.28
CA LEU A 172 -37.66 -3.40 2.09
C LEU A 172 -37.38 -4.36 0.94
N LYS A 173 -36.79 -5.53 1.24
CA LYS A 173 -36.52 -6.56 0.23
C LYS A 173 -37.81 -7.05 -0.42
N LEU A 174 -38.84 -7.34 0.38
CA LEU A 174 -40.15 -7.73 -0.12
C LEU A 174 -40.74 -6.66 -1.06
N LEU A 175 -40.69 -5.38 -0.65
CA LEU A 175 -41.20 -4.28 -1.47
C LEU A 175 -40.44 -4.13 -2.78
N ILE A 176 -39.11 -4.28 -2.74
CA ILE A 176 -38.26 -4.25 -3.94
C ILE A 176 -38.63 -5.40 -4.89
N ASP A 177 -38.84 -6.61 -4.36
CA ASP A 177 -39.20 -7.77 -5.17
C ASP A 177 -40.59 -7.58 -5.80
N GLN A 178 -41.57 -7.08 -5.03
CA GLN A 178 -42.90 -6.73 -5.56
C GLN A 178 -42.83 -5.68 -6.67
N LEU A 179 -41.98 -4.65 -6.54
CA LEU A 179 -41.79 -3.64 -7.58
C LEU A 179 -41.12 -4.23 -8.84
N ARG A 180 -40.19 -5.17 -8.68
CA ARG A 180 -39.54 -5.85 -9.81
C ARG A 180 -40.52 -6.75 -10.55
N ASP A 181 -41.38 -7.47 -9.84
CA ASP A 181 -42.43 -8.30 -10.44
C ASP A 181 -43.41 -7.43 -11.22
N LEU A 182 -43.89 -6.34 -10.63
CA LEU A 182 -44.80 -5.41 -11.30
C LEU A 182 -44.17 -4.76 -12.54
N LEU A 183 -42.89 -4.39 -12.48
CA LEU A 183 -42.17 -3.87 -13.65
C LEU A 183 -42.05 -4.93 -14.74
N SER A 184 -41.78 -6.18 -14.37
CA SER A 184 -41.70 -7.31 -15.31
C SER A 184 -43.04 -7.55 -16.00
N ASP A 185 -44.13 -7.56 -15.24
CA ASP A 185 -45.48 -7.66 -15.78
C ASP A 185 -45.77 -6.51 -16.74
N LEU A 186 -45.47 -5.27 -16.36
CA LEU A 186 -45.65 -4.10 -17.23
C LEU A 186 -44.85 -4.22 -18.55
N CYS A 187 -43.60 -4.68 -18.48
CA CYS A 187 -42.79 -4.92 -19.67
C CYS A 187 -43.40 -5.98 -20.60
N THR A 188 -44.05 -7.02 -20.06
CA THR A 188 -44.75 -8.01 -20.90
C THR A 188 -45.96 -7.41 -21.64
N TRP A 189 -46.58 -6.37 -21.08
CA TRP A 189 -47.73 -5.67 -21.69
C TRP A 189 -47.30 -4.59 -22.68
N GLN A 190 -46.05 -4.13 -22.60
CA GLN A 190 -45.48 -3.11 -23.49
C GLN A 190 -44.75 -3.71 -24.71
N SER A 191 -44.81 -5.04 -24.92
CA SER A 191 -44.34 -5.61 -26.19
C SER A 191 -45.12 -4.99 -27.34
N PRO A 192 -44.45 -4.35 -28.32
CA PRO A 192 -45.14 -3.86 -29.50
C PRO A 192 -45.81 -5.05 -30.18
N CYS A 193 -47.12 -5.02 -30.38
CA CYS A 193 -47.73 -5.88 -31.39
C CYS A 193 -47.03 -5.53 -32.71
N SER A 194 -46.14 -6.40 -33.19
CA SER A 194 -45.53 -6.25 -34.51
C SER A 194 -46.65 -6.10 -35.54
N THR A 195 -46.70 -4.94 -36.19
CA THR A 195 -47.42 -4.73 -37.44
C THR A 195 -46.53 -5.14 -38.60
#